data_AF-A0A0K2UWT2-F1
#
_entry.id   AF-A0A0K2UWT2-F1
#
_cell.length_a   1.000
_cell.length_b   1.000
_cell.length_c   1.000
_cell.angle_alpha   90.00
_cell.angle_beta   90.00
_cell.angle_gamma   90.00
#
_symmetry.space_group_name_H-M   'P 1'
#
loop_
_entity.id
_entity.type
_entity.pdbx_description
1 polymer ?
#
loop_
_entity_poly.entity_id
_entity_poly.type
_entity_poly.pdbx_seq_one_letter_code
_entity_poly.pdbx_strand_id
1 'polypeptide(L)'
;MAEEFESIEKILETHLPKDELEVVQRLIYGSIPREVELGASVVSGASERNIELACYNFNCLKEDLRAPRQVRVGIIQNKIVEPTDKPVETQRNALFKRIGDIIDVAGMAGANIVCLQEAWTMPFAFCTRERLPWTEFAESAEFGPSSKFLANFAKKYAMVIVSPILERDENHGDVLWNTAVIISHTGSVIGKTRKNHIPRVGDFNESTYYMEGNTGHRVFETKYGKIAVNICYGRHHPQNWMMYGINGAEIVFNPSATLGDLSEPFWPIEARNAALANSYYACAINRVGTEIYPNKFTSGDGKEAHNDMGHFYGSSYIAGPDGTRTPGLSRVNDGLLLSDLDLNLCRQVKDKWGFRMTQRLDLYAKSLSEASLHDFTPQVIKDTES
;
A
#
# COMPACT_ATOMS: atom_id res chain seq x y z
N MET A 1 10.72 -15.37 -21.42
CA MET A 1 10.13 -14.24 -20.66
C MET A 1 10.68 -12.98 -21.28
N ALA A 2 9.84 -11.99 -21.59
CA ALA A 2 10.37 -10.67 -21.95
C ALA A 2 11.22 -10.16 -20.78
N GLU A 3 12.30 -9.44 -21.07
CA GLU A 3 13.13 -8.84 -20.03
C GLU A 3 12.27 -7.79 -19.30
N GLU A 4 12.11 -7.94 -17.99
CA GLU A 4 11.36 -6.96 -17.19
C GLU A 4 12.10 -5.62 -17.26
N PHE A 5 11.41 -4.55 -17.64
CA PHE A 5 11.98 -3.22 -17.65
C PHE A 5 11.92 -2.61 -16.25
N GLU A 6 12.85 -1.70 -15.96
CA GLU A 6 13.06 -1.15 -14.62
C GLU A 6 11.95 -0.20 -14.18
N SER A 7 11.58 0.78 -14.99
CA SER A 7 10.49 1.73 -14.71
C SER A 7 10.00 2.41 -15.98
N ILE A 8 8.77 2.92 -15.96
CA ILE A 8 8.21 3.70 -17.07
C ILE A 8 8.93 5.05 -17.19
N GLU A 9 9.33 5.63 -16.06
CA GLU A 9 10.03 6.91 -15.99
C GLU A 9 11.37 6.85 -16.73
N LYS A 10 12.15 5.77 -16.53
CA LYS A 10 13.42 5.59 -17.24
C LYS A 10 13.22 5.47 -18.76
N ILE A 11 12.14 4.82 -19.19
CA ILE A 11 11.79 4.73 -20.63
C ILE A 11 11.49 6.12 -21.17
N LEU A 12 10.65 6.89 -20.48
CA LEU A 12 10.27 8.24 -20.90
C LEU A 12 11.48 9.18 -20.95
N GLU A 13 12.32 9.16 -19.91
CA GLU A 13 13.55 9.98 -19.83
C GLU A 13 14.57 9.64 -20.92
N THR A 14 14.67 8.37 -21.29
CA THR A 14 15.61 7.91 -22.32
C THR A 14 15.17 8.32 -23.73
N HIS A 15 13.87 8.37 -24.00
CA HIS A 15 13.34 8.46 -25.36
C HIS A 15 12.64 9.77 -25.70
N LEU A 16 12.30 10.61 -24.73
CA LEU A 16 11.65 11.90 -24.98
C LEU A 16 12.62 13.08 -24.85
N PRO A 17 12.55 14.06 -25.78
CA PRO A 17 13.16 15.38 -25.57
C PRO A 17 12.67 16.02 -24.29
N LYS A 18 13.49 16.88 -23.67
CA LYS A 18 13.20 17.47 -22.36
C LYS A 18 11.87 18.23 -22.31
N ASP A 19 11.57 19.01 -23.33
CA ASP A 19 10.34 19.80 -23.44
C ASP A 19 9.09 18.92 -23.60
N GLU A 20 9.18 17.83 -24.37
CA GLU A 20 8.10 16.84 -24.48
C GLU A 20 7.93 16.05 -23.17
N LEU A 21 9.03 15.68 -22.51
CA LEU A 21 9.04 14.99 -21.23
C LEU A 21 8.33 15.82 -20.16
N GLU A 22 8.59 17.12 -20.08
CA GLU A 22 7.91 18.03 -19.14
C GLU A 22 6.39 18.04 -19.36
N VAL A 23 5.93 18.02 -20.62
CA VAL A 23 4.49 17.95 -20.95
C VAL A 23 3.90 16.60 -20.54
N VAL A 24 4.58 15.50 -20.87
CA VAL A 24 4.15 14.15 -20.50
C VAL A 24 4.09 14.01 -18.99
N GLN A 25 5.10 14.51 -18.27
CA GLN A 25 5.16 14.45 -16.82
C GLN A 25 4.03 15.25 -16.17
N ARG A 26 3.71 16.43 -16.71
CA ARG A 26 2.57 17.23 -16.25
C ARG A 26 1.24 16.48 -16.40
N LEU A 27 1.03 15.80 -17.52
CA LEU A 27 -0.23 15.09 -17.80
C LEU A 27 -0.34 13.78 -17.02
N ILE A 28 0.73 12.98 -16.98
CA ILE A 28 0.72 11.65 -16.36
C ILE A 28 0.89 11.74 -14.83
N TYR A 29 1.67 12.68 -14.30
CA TYR A 29 1.95 12.75 -12.87
C TYR A 29 1.27 13.94 -12.18
N GLY A 30 0.67 14.87 -12.92
CA GLY A 30 0.17 16.13 -12.36
C GLY A 30 1.29 17.13 -12.04
N SER A 31 2.45 16.94 -12.67
CA SER A 31 3.78 17.45 -12.32
C SER A 31 4.46 16.63 -11.23
N ILE A 32 5.74 16.31 -11.46
CA ILE A 32 6.57 15.56 -10.51
C ILE A 32 6.83 16.44 -9.27
N PRO A 33 6.53 15.94 -8.05
CA PRO A 33 6.90 16.64 -6.82
C PRO A 33 8.42 16.88 -6.75
N ARG A 34 8.85 17.94 -6.08
CA ARG A 34 10.27 18.35 -6.09
C ARG A 34 11.15 17.26 -5.48
N GLU A 35 12.19 16.82 -6.16
CA GLU A 35 13.16 15.89 -5.60
C GLU A 35 13.90 16.50 -4.40
N VAL A 36 14.19 15.68 -3.39
CA VAL A 36 14.85 16.07 -2.15
C VAL A 36 16.18 15.35 -2.05
N GLU A 37 17.26 16.11 -2.04
CA GLU A 37 18.60 15.58 -1.78
C GLU A 37 18.67 15.04 -0.35
N LEU A 38 19.08 13.77 -0.22
CA LEU A 38 19.31 13.11 1.05
C LEU A 38 20.78 13.22 1.45
N GLY A 39 21.05 13.20 2.76
CA GLY A 39 22.43 13.28 3.26
C GLY A 39 23.29 12.09 2.80
N ALA A 40 24.59 12.34 2.58
CA ALA A 40 25.53 11.35 2.04
C ALA A 40 25.55 10.02 2.83
N SER A 41 25.37 10.07 4.16
CA SER A 41 25.29 8.86 4.99
C SER A 41 24.06 8.00 4.68
N VAL A 42 22.92 8.62 4.36
CA VAL A 42 21.69 7.92 3.97
C VAL A 42 21.89 7.26 2.61
N VAL A 43 22.44 8.00 1.65
CA VAL A 43 22.70 7.51 0.29
C VAL A 43 23.71 6.35 0.32
N SER A 44 24.83 6.48 1.05
CA SER A 44 25.80 5.39 1.22
C SER A 44 25.17 4.19 1.88
N GLY A 45 24.39 4.40 2.95
CA GLY A 45 23.72 3.33 3.68
C GLY A 45 22.70 2.57 2.84
N ALA A 46 22.03 3.22 1.88
CA ALA A 46 21.15 2.55 0.92
C ALA A 46 21.94 1.77 -0.14
N SER A 47 22.96 2.41 -0.71
CA SER A 47 23.80 1.82 -1.76
C SER A 47 24.54 0.57 -1.27
N GLU A 48 25.16 0.61 -0.09
CA GLU A 48 25.89 -0.52 0.51
C GLU A 48 24.98 -1.73 0.74
N ARG A 49 23.68 -1.50 0.89
CA ARG A 49 22.67 -2.52 1.14
C ARG A 49 21.83 -2.83 -0.10
N ASN A 50 22.17 -2.30 -1.28
CA ASN A 50 21.40 -2.47 -2.52
C ASN A 50 19.91 -2.13 -2.34
N ILE A 51 19.64 -0.91 -1.87
CA ILE A 51 18.28 -0.37 -1.70
C ILE A 51 18.12 0.78 -2.68
N GLU A 52 17.14 0.68 -3.58
CA GLU A 52 16.71 1.83 -4.38
C GLU A 52 16.18 2.92 -3.44
N LEU A 53 16.60 4.16 -3.64
CA LEU A 53 16.27 5.27 -2.75
C LEU A 53 15.79 6.46 -3.57
N ALA A 54 14.59 6.93 -3.28
CA ALA A 54 14.04 8.15 -3.87
C ALA A 54 13.38 9.01 -2.79
N CYS A 55 13.45 10.34 -2.92
CA CYS A 55 12.84 11.26 -1.97
C CYS A 55 12.23 12.47 -2.67
N TYR A 56 10.98 12.78 -2.37
CA TYR A 56 10.26 13.90 -2.99
C TYR A 56 9.52 14.77 -1.98
N ASN A 57 9.22 16.01 -2.35
CA ASN A 57 8.50 16.97 -1.53
C ASN A 57 7.27 17.49 -2.28
N PHE A 58 6.09 17.29 -1.67
CA PHE A 58 4.84 17.83 -2.19
C PHE A 58 4.71 19.30 -1.81
N ASN A 59 4.28 20.12 -2.77
CA ASN A 59 4.07 21.54 -2.54
C ASN A 59 2.77 21.77 -1.75
N CYS A 60 2.80 22.75 -0.85
CA CYS A 60 1.65 23.19 -0.08
C CYS A 60 1.72 24.70 0.09
N LEU A 61 0.58 25.40 -0.02
CA LEU A 61 0.55 26.84 0.18
C LEU A 61 0.74 27.16 1.67
N LYS A 62 1.42 28.27 1.96
CA LYS A 62 1.52 28.78 3.32
C LYS A 62 0.14 29.24 3.80
N GLU A 63 -0.24 28.86 5.01
CA GLU A 63 -1.41 29.39 5.70
C GLU A 63 -1.01 30.48 6.69
N ASP A 64 -1.82 31.52 6.84
CA ASP A 64 -1.57 32.62 7.80
C ASP A 64 -1.83 32.19 9.25
N LEU A 65 -2.82 31.31 9.46
CA LEU A 65 -3.30 30.91 10.79
C LEU A 65 -2.74 29.57 11.27
N ARG A 66 -2.04 28.81 10.42
CA ARG A 66 -1.54 27.48 10.75
C ARG A 66 -0.11 27.31 10.29
N ALA A 67 0.70 26.79 11.19
CA ALA A 67 2.04 26.33 10.81
C ALA A 67 1.93 25.13 9.84
N PRO A 68 2.92 24.97 8.93
CA PRO A 68 3.07 23.76 8.14
C PRO A 68 3.05 22.50 9.00
N ARG A 69 2.29 21.47 8.59
CA ARG A 69 2.25 20.17 9.27
C ARG A 69 3.08 19.16 8.49
N GLN A 70 4.39 19.37 8.54
CA GLN A 70 5.38 18.57 7.81
C GLN A 70 5.50 17.16 8.40
N VAL A 71 5.42 16.15 7.53
CA VAL A 71 5.62 14.75 7.86
C VAL A 71 6.39 14.05 6.74
N ARG A 72 7.46 13.33 7.10
CA ARG A 72 8.19 12.47 6.17
C ARG A 72 7.64 11.05 6.24
N VAL A 73 7.06 10.59 5.14
CA VAL A 73 6.53 9.23 4.99
C VAL A 73 7.50 8.39 4.18
N GLY A 74 7.75 7.15 4.60
CA GLY A 74 8.49 6.14 3.85
C GLY A 74 7.57 4.97 3.46
N ILE A 75 7.65 4.52 2.21
CA ILE A 75 7.05 3.25 1.78
C ILE A 75 8.13 2.29 1.30
N ILE A 76 8.00 1.02 1.70
CA ILE A 76 9.01 -0.01 1.46
C ILE A 76 8.42 -1.11 0.58
N GLN A 77 9.10 -1.39 -0.53
CA GLN A 77 8.87 -2.56 -1.36
C GLN A 77 10.09 -3.48 -1.32
N ASN A 78 9.87 -4.79 -1.32
CA ASN A 78 10.94 -5.77 -1.28
C ASN A 78 10.52 -7.14 -1.84
N LYS A 79 11.53 -7.90 -2.25
CA LYS A 79 11.46 -9.34 -2.57
C LYS A 79 11.47 -10.17 -1.30
N ILE A 80 11.07 -11.44 -1.42
CA ILE A 80 11.48 -12.47 -0.45
C ILE A 80 12.99 -12.70 -0.54
N VAL A 81 13.59 -13.17 0.55
CA VAL A 81 15.04 -13.34 0.67
C VAL A 81 15.45 -14.80 0.47
N GLU A 82 14.80 -15.71 1.21
CA GLU A 82 15.10 -17.13 1.16
C GLU A 82 14.13 -17.86 0.22
N PRO A 83 14.54 -18.98 -0.40
CA PRO A 83 13.64 -19.83 -1.16
C PRO A 83 12.44 -20.31 -0.34
N THR A 84 11.31 -20.50 -1.00
CA THR A 84 10.04 -20.86 -0.35
C THR A 84 10.04 -22.29 0.23
N ASP A 85 11.04 -23.11 -0.10
CA ASP A 85 11.24 -24.47 0.41
C ASP A 85 12.01 -24.53 1.75
N LYS A 86 12.50 -23.38 2.26
CA LYS A 86 13.20 -23.31 3.54
C LYS A 86 12.23 -23.33 4.73
N PRO A 87 12.69 -23.65 5.94
CA PRO A 87 11.84 -23.54 7.14
C PRO A 87 11.23 -22.14 7.28
N VAL A 88 9.96 -22.07 7.70
CA VAL A 88 9.18 -20.83 7.87
C VAL A 88 9.94 -19.78 8.69
N GLU A 89 10.56 -20.20 9.79
CA GLU A 89 11.35 -19.32 10.64
C GLU A 89 12.57 -18.74 9.91
N THR A 90 13.28 -19.54 9.11
CA THR A 90 14.43 -19.08 8.32
C THR A 90 14.01 -18.01 7.32
N GLN A 91 12.91 -18.25 6.59
CA GLN A 91 12.36 -17.28 5.64
C GLN A 91 11.96 -15.96 6.34
N ARG A 92 11.20 -16.05 7.43
CA ARG A 92 10.75 -14.88 8.22
C ARG A 92 11.93 -14.09 8.77
N ASN A 93 12.92 -14.76 9.36
CA ASN A 93 14.07 -14.08 9.98
C ASN A 93 14.96 -13.39 8.93
N ALA A 94 15.07 -13.96 7.72
CA ALA A 94 15.76 -13.31 6.62
C ALA A 94 15.02 -12.02 6.16
N LEU A 95 13.68 -12.06 6.10
CA LEU A 95 12.86 -10.88 5.87
C LEU A 95 13.01 -9.83 6.98
N PHE A 96 13.07 -10.24 8.25
CA PHE A 96 13.31 -9.31 9.37
C PHE A 96 14.65 -8.59 9.20
N LYS A 97 15.72 -9.31 8.87
CA LYS A 97 17.03 -8.68 8.60
C LYS A 97 16.93 -7.67 7.47
N ARG A 98 16.35 -8.06 6.32
CA ARG A 98 16.23 -7.19 5.15
C ARG A 98 15.38 -5.94 5.42
N ILE A 99 14.25 -6.09 6.09
CA ILE A 99 13.38 -4.97 6.44
C ILE A 99 14.02 -4.07 7.50
N GLY A 100 14.73 -4.65 8.48
CA GLY A 100 15.49 -3.88 9.46
C GLY A 100 16.53 -2.98 8.82
N ASP A 101 17.26 -3.50 7.82
CA ASP A 101 18.21 -2.74 7.02
C ASP A 101 17.56 -1.54 6.29
N ILE A 102 16.39 -1.74 5.68
CA ILE A 102 15.66 -0.67 4.97
C ILE A 102 15.07 0.36 5.95
N ILE A 103 14.50 -0.09 7.07
CA ILE A 103 13.97 0.80 8.12
C ILE A 103 15.08 1.62 8.76
N ASP A 104 16.28 1.06 8.94
CA ASP A 104 17.44 1.81 9.44
C ASP A 104 17.79 2.97 8.51
N VAL A 105 17.78 2.75 7.18
CA VAL A 105 17.97 3.82 6.18
C VAL A 105 16.85 4.86 6.26
N ALA A 106 15.57 4.44 6.37
CA ALA A 106 14.45 5.35 6.54
C ALA A 106 14.56 6.19 7.82
N GLY A 107 15.02 5.58 8.91
CA GLY A 107 15.28 6.25 10.18
C GLY A 107 16.43 7.25 10.10
N MET A 108 17.52 6.91 9.42
CA MET A 108 18.62 7.85 9.11
C MET A 108 18.14 9.03 8.26
N ALA A 109 17.18 8.80 7.37
CA ALA A 109 16.55 9.83 6.56
C ALA A 109 15.49 10.64 7.33
N GLY A 110 15.22 10.36 8.61
CA GLY A 110 14.25 11.10 9.41
C GLY A 110 12.79 10.80 9.09
N ALA A 111 12.48 9.60 8.58
CA ALA A 111 11.10 9.18 8.36
C ALA A 111 10.29 9.20 9.67
N ASN A 112 9.12 9.82 9.63
CA ASN A 112 8.19 9.86 10.76
C ASN A 112 7.20 8.69 10.73
N ILE A 113 6.83 8.24 9.54
CA ILE A 113 5.93 7.10 9.32
C ILE A 113 6.54 6.20 8.26
N VAL A 114 6.59 4.89 8.50
CA VAL A 114 6.98 3.88 7.51
C VAL A 114 5.87 2.86 7.33
N CYS A 115 5.59 2.48 6.09
CA CYS A 115 4.65 1.39 5.77
C CYS A 115 5.33 0.31 4.94
N LEU A 116 5.07 -0.95 5.32
CA LEU A 116 5.53 -2.15 4.63
C LEU A 116 4.47 -2.64 3.64
N GLN A 117 4.87 -3.48 2.68
CA GLN A 117 3.97 -4.14 1.73
C GLN A 117 3.06 -5.20 2.38
N GLU A 118 2.10 -5.72 1.62
CA GLU A 118 1.18 -6.74 2.12
C GLU A 118 1.87 -8.06 2.48
N ALA A 119 1.49 -8.62 3.64
CA ALA A 119 2.01 -9.89 4.15
C ALA A 119 3.55 -9.95 4.08
N TRP A 120 4.22 -8.86 4.48
CA TRP A 120 5.66 -8.67 4.25
C TRP A 120 6.54 -9.74 4.89
N THR A 121 6.01 -10.48 5.86
CA THR A 121 6.69 -11.50 6.66
C THR A 121 6.76 -12.87 5.98
N MET A 122 6.13 -13.04 4.81
CA MET A 122 6.01 -14.32 4.13
C MET A 122 6.08 -14.20 2.59
N PRO A 123 6.41 -15.28 1.87
CA PRO A 123 6.01 -15.44 0.48
C PRO A 123 4.49 -15.35 0.34
N PHE A 124 4.00 -14.86 -0.79
CA PHE A 124 2.58 -14.70 -1.05
C PHE A 124 1.92 -16.02 -1.45
N ALA A 125 2.03 -17.03 -0.57
CA ALA A 125 1.74 -18.43 -0.86
C ALA A 125 0.27 -18.78 -1.09
N PHE A 126 -0.64 -17.79 -1.09
CA PHE A 126 -2.07 -18.00 -1.25
C PHE A 126 -2.45 -18.60 -2.60
N CYS A 127 -1.58 -18.49 -3.62
CA CYS A 127 -1.73 -19.17 -4.91
C CYS A 127 -1.75 -20.70 -4.80
N THR A 128 -1.01 -21.26 -3.84
CA THR A 128 -0.88 -22.71 -3.64
C THR A 128 -2.16 -23.34 -3.10
N ARG A 129 -2.97 -22.56 -2.36
CA ARG A 129 -4.15 -23.02 -1.58
C ARG A 129 -3.83 -24.03 -0.47
N GLU A 130 -2.55 -24.36 -0.29
CA GLU A 130 -2.09 -25.25 0.77
C GLU A 130 -2.19 -24.54 2.11
N ARG A 131 -2.59 -25.27 3.16
CA ARG A 131 -2.59 -24.70 4.51
C ARG A 131 -1.23 -24.79 5.16
N LEU A 132 -0.66 -25.98 5.24
CA LEU A 132 0.67 -26.17 5.81
C LEU A 132 1.74 -26.15 4.71
N PRO A 133 2.93 -25.58 4.97
CA PRO A 133 3.33 -24.90 6.22
C PRO A 133 2.89 -23.42 6.28
N TRP A 134 2.25 -22.90 5.24
CA TRP A 134 1.99 -21.45 5.06
C TRP A 134 1.23 -20.78 6.20
N THR A 135 0.29 -21.47 6.84
CA THR A 135 -0.44 -20.94 8.00
C THR A 135 0.40 -20.82 9.27
N GLU A 136 1.61 -21.38 9.32
CA GLU A 136 2.56 -21.19 10.42
C GLU A 136 3.22 -19.81 10.39
N PHE A 137 3.16 -19.08 9.26
CA PHE A 137 3.53 -17.66 9.22
C PHE A 137 2.56 -16.77 9.99
N ALA A 138 1.35 -17.27 10.31
CA ALA A 138 0.36 -16.49 11.03
C ALA A 138 0.78 -16.27 12.49
N GLU A 139 0.74 -15.02 12.95
CA GLU A 139 1.17 -14.64 14.29
C GLU A 139 0.18 -13.69 14.99
N SER A 140 0.32 -13.54 16.32
CA SER A 140 -0.48 -12.58 17.08
C SER A 140 -0.20 -11.14 16.60
N ALA A 141 -1.26 -10.39 16.26
CA ALA A 141 -1.12 -9.00 15.82
C ALA A 141 -0.42 -8.11 16.86
N GLU A 142 -0.65 -8.34 18.15
CA GLU A 142 -0.13 -7.48 19.22
C GLU A 142 1.17 -8.02 19.83
N PHE A 143 1.28 -9.35 19.98
CA PHE A 143 2.38 -9.99 20.70
C PHE A 143 3.29 -10.85 19.82
N GLY A 144 3.03 -10.89 18.51
CA GLY A 144 3.79 -11.63 17.51
C GLY A 144 5.22 -11.13 17.36
N PRO A 145 6.12 -11.98 16.84
CA PRO A 145 7.53 -11.62 16.67
C PRO A 145 7.74 -10.45 15.72
N SER A 146 6.92 -10.24 14.69
CA SER A 146 7.03 -9.06 13.82
C SER A 146 6.70 -7.76 14.55
N SER A 147 5.62 -7.73 15.33
CA SER A 147 5.25 -6.55 16.12
C SER A 147 6.33 -6.20 17.15
N LYS A 148 6.90 -7.21 17.83
CA LYS A 148 8.03 -7.02 18.76
C LYS A 148 9.31 -6.54 18.07
N PHE A 149 9.62 -7.12 16.91
CA PHE A 149 10.77 -6.72 16.10
C PHE A 149 10.67 -5.24 15.69
N LEU A 150 9.53 -4.84 15.12
CA LEU A 150 9.30 -3.48 14.62
C LEU A 150 9.15 -2.45 15.75
N ALA A 151 8.63 -2.84 16.92
CA ALA A 151 8.56 -1.96 18.09
C ALA A 151 9.93 -1.37 18.47
N ASN A 152 11.01 -2.14 18.30
CA ASN A 152 12.37 -1.66 18.58
C ASN A 152 12.78 -0.53 17.63
N PHE A 153 12.49 -0.67 16.33
CA PHE A 153 12.79 0.38 15.33
C PHE A 153 11.90 1.60 15.53
N ALA A 154 10.60 1.40 15.78
CA ALA A 154 9.66 2.47 16.05
C ALA A 154 10.14 3.35 17.21
N LYS A 155 10.60 2.73 18.32
CA LYS A 155 11.17 3.43 19.46
C LYS A 155 12.54 4.06 19.17
N LYS A 156 13.44 3.34 18.49
CA LYS A 156 14.80 3.81 18.14
C LYS A 156 14.76 5.11 17.34
N TYR A 157 13.84 5.20 16.38
CA TYR A 157 13.73 6.34 15.47
C TYR A 157 12.57 7.28 15.76
N ALA A 158 11.80 7.02 16.83
CA ALA A 158 10.56 7.73 17.13
C ALA A 158 9.62 7.81 15.91
N MET A 159 9.43 6.70 15.19
CA MET A 159 8.61 6.62 13.99
C MET A 159 7.40 5.71 14.17
N VAL A 160 6.30 6.01 13.48
CA VAL A 160 5.15 5.11 13.37
C VAL A 160 5.45 4.06 12.30
N ILE A 161 5.12 2.79 12.56
CA ILE A 161 5.29 1.71 11.59
C ILE A 161 3.95 1.02 11.33
N VAL A 162 3.59 0.87 10.05
CA VAL A 162 2.44 0.11 9.57
C VAL A 162 2.91 -1.25 9.06
N SER A 163 2.44 -2.33 9.69
CA SER A 163 2.91 -3.69 9.47
C SER A 163 1.77 -4.64 9.04
N PRO A 164 1.61 -4.88 7.72
CA PRO A 164 0.64 -5.84 7.19
C PRO A 164 1.13 -7.30 7.30
N ILE A 165 0.44 -8.13 8.07
CA ILE A 165 0.80 -9.52 8.37
C ILE A 165 -0.38 -10.46 8.20
N LEU A 166 -0.09 -11.77 8.17
CA LEU A 166 -1.08 -12.80 8.45
C LEU A 166 -1.24 -12.91 9.98
N GLU A 167 -2.42 -12.53 10.47
CA GLU A 167 -2.75 -12.59 11.89
C GLU A 167 -3.37 -13.95 12.23
N ARG A 168 -3.00 -14.51 13.38
CA ARG A 168 -3.74 -15.57 14.08
C ARG A 168 -4.43 -14.98 15.31
N ASP A 169 -5.76 -15.07 15.34
CA ASP A 169 -6.56 -14.55 16.45
C ASP A 169 -6.84 -15.62 17.51
N GLU A 170 -5.90 -15.78 18.44
CA GLU A 170 -5.95 -16.77 19.53
C GLU A 170 -7.20 -16.61 20.42
N ASN A 171 -7.73 -15.39 20.54
CA ASN A 171 -8.94 -15.12 21.34
C ASN A 171 -10.23 -15.54 20.63
N HIS A 172 -10.19 -15.78 19.32
CA HIS A 172 -11.36 -16.11 18.50
C HIS A 172 -11.11 -17.40 17.71
N GLY A 173 -10.62 -18.44 18.39
CA GLY A 173 -10.51 -19.80 17.84
C GLY A 173 -9.41 -19.94 16.78
N ASP A 174 -8.29 -19.24 16.94
CA ASP A 174 -7.13 -19.27 16.04
C ASP A 174 -7.45 -18.91 14.57
N VAL A 175 -8.54 -18.17 14.36
CA VAL A 175 -8.98 -17.74 13.02
C VAL A 175 -7.90 -16.83 12.42
N LEU A 176 -7.62 -17.06 11.13
CA LEU A 176 -6.65 -16.30 10.38
C LEU A 176 -7.27 -15.04 9.78
N TRP A 177 -6.48 -13.97 9.72
CA TRP A 177 -6.89 -12.68 9.15
C TRP A 177 -5.74 -12.04 8.39
N ASN A 178 -6.04 -11.28 7.34
CA ASN A 178 -5.08 -10.36 6.75
C ASN A 178 -5.22 -8.99 7.44
N THR A 179 -4.15 -8.56 8.12
CA THR A 179 -4.22 -7.51 9.13
C THR A 179 -3.07 -6.54 9.03
N ALA A 180 -3.36 -5.25 9.01
CA ALA A 180 -2.38 -4.20 9.22
C ALA A 180 -2.33 -3.78 10.70
N VAL A 181 -1.17 -3.94 11.31
CA VAL A 181 -0.88 -3.53 12.70
C VAL A 181 -0.24 -2.15 12.70
N ILE A 182 -0.67 -1.28 13.61
CA ILE A 182 -0.15 0.08 13.73
C ILE A 182 0.69 0.18 15.01
N ILE A 183 1.98 0.45 14.84
CA ILE A 183 2.96 0.59 15.92
C ILE A 183 3.29 2.07 16.07
N SER A 184 3.03 2.64 17.23
CA SER A 184 3.33 4.05 17.54
C SER A 184 4.84 4.29 17.62
N HIS A 185 5.24 5.55 17.44
CA HIS A 185 6.59 6.07 17.72
C HIS A 185 7.16 5.76 19.12
N THR A 186 6.32 5.33 20.06
CA THR A 186 6.71 4.87 21.39
C THR A 186 7.12 3.39 21.44
N GLY A 187 6.91 2.65 20.35
CA GLY A 187 7.06 1.18 20.25
C GLY A 187 5.81 0.40 20.67
N SER A 188 4.74 1.05 21.13
CA SER A 188 3.49 0.37 21.50
C SER A 188 2.61 0.13 20.28
N VAL A 189 2.00 -1.05 20.19
CA VAL A 189 0.89 -1.31 19.25
C VAL A 189 -0.32 -0.47 19.69
N ILE A 190 -0.81 0.40 18.81
CA ILE A 190 -1.99 1.25 19.08
C ILE A 190 -3.28 0.70 18.48
N GLY A 191 -3.18 -0.34 17.67
CA GLY A 191 -4.31 -1.09 17.15
C GLY A 191 -4.01 -1.81 15.86
N LYS A 192 -5.07 -2.36 15.27
CA LYS A 192 -5.04 -3.12 14.01
C LYS A 192 -6.27 -2.86 13.16
N THR A 193 -6.16 -3.07 11.86
CA THR A 193 -7.27 -3.08 10.90
C THR A 193 -7.16 -4.29 9.97
N ARG A 194 -8.29 -4.94 9.67
CA ARG A 194 -8.38 -6.17 8.86
C ARG A 194 -8.83 -5.86 7.45
N LYS A 195 -8.44 -6.69 6.49
CA LYS A 195 -8.74 -6.52 5.06
C LYS A 195 -10.25 -6.61 4.82
N ASN A 196 -10.88 -5.51 4.43
CA ASN A 196 -12.34 -5.44 4.22
C ASN A 196 -12.82 -6.22 2.99
N HIS A 197 -12.02 -6.26 1.92
CA HIS A 197 -12.39 -6.90 0.65
C HIS A 197 -11.40 -8.01 0.31
N ILE A 198 -11.89 -9.25 0.23
CA ILE A 198 -11.05 -10.44 0.03
C ILE A 198 -11.15 -10.91 -1.43
N PRO A 199 -10.04 -11.00 -2.18
CA PRO A 199 -10.09 -11.49 -3.55
C PRO A 199 -10.32 -12.99 -3.61
N ARG A 200 -10.86 -13.41 -4.76
CA ARG A 200 -11.07 -14.82 -5.16
C ARG A 200 -10.67 -15.06 -6.63
N VAL A 201 -9.82 -14.20 -7.18
CA VAL A 201 -9.56 -14.10 -8.63
C VAL A 201 -8.20 -14.70 -8.97
N GLY A 202 -8.18 -15.68 -9.88
CA GLY A 202 -6.94 -16.29 -10.38
C GLY A 202 -6.10 -16.94 -9.27
N ASP A 203 -4.83 -16.54 -9.20
CA ASP A 203 -3.90 -16.98 -8.15
C ASP A 203 -4.16 -16.35 -6.77
N PHE A 204 -4.98 -15.29 -6.70
CA PHE A 204 -5.32 -14.61 -5.46
C PHE A 204 -6.46 -15.33 -4.72
N ASN A 205 -6.21 -16.58 -4.30
CA ASN A 205 -7.15 -17.46 -3.61
C ASN A 205 -7.25 -17.18 -2.10
N GLU A 206 -7.19 -15.90 -1.73
CA GLU A 206 -7.08 -15.45 -0.35
C GLU A 206 -8.26 -15.86 0.53
N SER A 207 -9.47 -15.95 -0.04
CA SER A 207 -10.67 -16.40 0.71
C SER A 207 -10.59 -17.84 1.22
N THR A 208 -9.59 -18.62 0.79
CA THR A 208 -9.30 -19.96 1.33
C THR A 208 -8.67 -19.89 2.73
N TYR A 209 -8.05 -18.75 3.06
CA TYR A 209 -7.27 -18.52 4.27
C TYR A 209 -8.00 -17.66 5.29
N TYR A 210 -8.72 -16.61 4.86
CA TYR A 210 -9.37 -15.66 5.77
C TYR A 210 -10.66 -15.05 5.19
N MET A 211 -11.51 -14.53 6.07
CA MET A 211 -12.81 -13.92 5.76
C MET A 211 -12.73 -12.38 5.69
N GLU A 212 -13.80 -11.72 5.22
CA GLU A 212 -13.88 -10.26 5.20
C GLU A 212 -13.70 -9.65 6.61
N GLY A 213 -12.90 -8.59 6.69
CA GLY A 213 -12.55 -7.92 7.93
C GLY A 213 -13.76 -7.37 8.69
N ASN A 214 -13.71 -7.47 10.02
CA ASN A 214 -14.75 -7.01 10.93
C ASN A 214 -14.35 -5.75 11.74
N THR A 215 -13.27 -5.07 11.35
CA THR A 215 -12.76 -3.88 12.06
C THR A 215 -13.33 -2.56 11.55
N GLY A 216 -14.09 -2.58 10.46
CA GLY A 216 -14.57 -1.38 9.78
C GLY A 216 -13.44 -0.57 9.14
N HIS A 217 -13.62 0.74 9.05
CA HIS A 217 -12.69 1.66 8.37
C HIS A 217 -11.93 2.52 9.38
N ARG A 218 -11.04 1.91 10.16
CA ARG A 218 -10.35 2.61 11.26
C ARG A 218 -9.37 3.67 10.73
N VAL A 219 -9.38 4.82 11.40
CA VAL A 219 -8.37 5.89 11.26
C VAL A 219 -7.63 5.98 12.59
N PHE A 220 -6.31 5.98 12.53
CA PHE A 220 -5.43 6.01 13.68
C PHE A 220 -4.82 7.40 13.80
N GLU A 221 -5.15 8.11 14.88
CA GLU A 221 -4.56 9.40 15.18
C GLU A 221 -3.19 9.20 15.81
N THR A 222 -2.15 9.63 15.10
CA THR A 222 -0.77 9.56 15.57
C THR A 222 -0.23 10.97 15.79
N LYS A 223 0.94 11.09 16.42
CA LYS A 223 1.65 12.37 16.53
C LYS A 223 1.95 13.00 15.15
N TYR A 224 2.01 12.19 14.10
CA TYR A 224 2.39 12.58 12.75
C TYR A 224 1.22 12.68 11.77
N GLY A 225 -0.02 12.64 12.28
CA GLY A 225 -1.24 12.76 11.48
C GLY A 225 -2.18 11.56 11.60
N LYS A 226 -3.34 11.69 10.96
CA LYS A 226 -4.39 10.66 10.92
C LYS A 226 -4.15 9.71 9.76
N ILE A 227 -3.77 8.48 10.08
CA ILE A 227 -3.45 7.46 9.07
C ILE A 227 -4.51 6.37 9.00
N ALA A 228 -4.68 5.78 7.82
CA ALA A 228 -5.50 4.60 7.61
C ALA A 228 -4.80 3.61 6.68
N VAL A 229 -5.32 2.38 6.60
CA VAL A 229 -4.75 1.32 5.75
C VAL A 229 -5.84 0.65 4.94
N ASN A 230 -5.85 0.88 3.63
CA ASN A 230 -6.68 0.15 2.68
C ASN A 230 -5.88 -1.04 2.14
N ILE A 231 -6.11 -2.24 2.63
CA ILE A 231 -5.27 -3.39 2.30
C ILE A 231 -5.61 -3.97 0.92
N CYS A 232 -4.62 -3.96 0.02
CA CYS A 232 -4.56 -4.66 -1.26
C CYS A 232 -5.84 -4.57 -2.11
N TYR A 233 -6.64 -5.63 -2.19
CA TYR A 233 -7.83 -5.72 -3.06
C TYR A 233 -8.92 -4.68 -2.72
N GLY A 234 -8.86 -4.11 -1.52
CA GLY A 234 -9.64 -2.92 -1.18
C GLY A 234 -9.33 -1.70 -2.07
N ARG A 235 -8.22 -1.71 -2.84
CA ARG A 235 -7.88 -0.69 -3.84
C ARG A 235 -8.94 -0.52 -4.92
N HIS A 236 -9.61 -1.62 -5.30
CA HIS A 236 -10.62 -1.66 -6.36
C HIS A 236 -11.98 -1.11 -5.92
N HIS A 237 -12.14 -0.74 -4.66
CA HIS A 237 -13.42 -0.40 -4.05
C HIS A 237 -13.42 1.09 -3.65
N PRO A 238 -13.91 2.01 -4.51
CA PRO A 238 -13.95 3.44 -4.21
C PRO A 238 -14.65 3.77 -2.88
N GLN A 239 -15.68 3.00 -2.51
CA GLN A 239 -16.39 3.14 -1.24
C GLN A 239 -15.51 2.85 -0.02
N ASN A 240 -14.56 1.91 -0.13
CA ASN A 240 -13.64 1.57 0.96
C ASN A 240 -12.67 2.73 1.21
N TRP A 241 -12.11 3.30 0.14
CA TRP A 241 -11.34 4.55 0.19
C TRP A 241 -12.14 5.72 0.76
N MET A 242 -13.38 5.88 0.30
CA MET A 242 -14.29 6.93 0.73
C MET A 242 -14.55 6.91 2.23
N MET A 243 -14.78 5.72 2.80
CA MET A 243 -15.04 5.57 4.23
C MET A 243 -13.85 5.98 5.11
N TYR A 244 -12.61 5.72 4.69
CA TYR A 244 -11.43 6.26 5.39
C TYR A 244 -11.38 7.80 5.31
N GLY A 245 -11.73 8.37 4.16
CA GLY A 245 -11.85 9.82 4.00
C GLY A 245 -12.95 10.43 4.88
N ILE A 246 -14.11 9.77 5.01
CA ILE A 246 -15.22 10.18 5.90
C ILE A 246 -14.77 10.15 7.36
N ASN A 247 -14.01 9.13 7.75
CA ASN A 247 -13.47 8.99 9.10
C ASN A 247 -12.27 9.93 9.39
N GLY A 248 -11.91 10.78 8.42
CA GLY A 248 -10.96 11.87 8.62
C GLY A 248 -9.49 11.51 8.39
N ALA A 249 -9.20 10.47 7.59
CA ALA A 249 -7.83 10.15 7.20
C ALA A 249 -7.17 11.31 6.43
N GLU A 250 -5.88 11.52 6.70
CA GLU A 250 -5.00 12.47 6.01
C GLU A 250 -3.99 11.73 5.11
N ILE A 251 -3.61 10.51 5.50
CA ILE A 251 -2.77 9.60 4.70
C ILE A 251 -3.44 8.21 4.73
N VAL A 252 -3.64 7.60 3.56
CA VAL A 252 -4.13 6.23 3.44
C VAL A 252 -3.07 5.36 2.76
N PHE A 253 -2.54 4.40 3.49
CA PHE A 253 -1.61 3.40 2.96
C PHE A 253 -2.36 2.29 2.24
N ASN A 254 -1.83 1.83 1.12
CA ASN A 254 -2.35 0.70 0.36
C ASN A 254 -1.27 -0.36 0.12
N PRO A 255 -0.95 -1.16 1.16
CA PRO A 255 -0.05 -2.29 1.03
C PRO A 255 -0.71 -3.37 0.18
N SER A 256 -0.01 -3.81 -0.86
CA SER A 256 -0.49 -4.76 -1.86
C SER A 256 0.57 -5.80 -2.20
N ALA A 257 0.10 -6.93 -2.70
CA ALA A 257 0.87 -7.84 -3.53
C ALA A 257 0.01 -8.16 -4.76
N THR A 258 0.43 -7.71 -5.92
CA THR A 258 -0.31 -7.90 -7.18
C THR A 258 0.64 -8.00 -8.37
N LEU A 259 0.23 -8.77 -9.38
CA LEU A 259 1.06 -9.13 -10.53
C LEU A 259 0.24 -9.18 -11.82
N GLY A 260 0.95 -9.23 -12.94
CA GLY A 260 0.40 -9.54 -14.25
C GLY A 260 -0.21 -8.37 -15.02
N ASP A 261 -0.26 -8.56 -16.34
CA ASP A 261 -0.60 -7.55 -17.35
C ASP A 261 -2.02 -6.96 -17.21
N LEU A 262 -2.94 -7.70 -16.60
CA LEU A 262 -4.30 -7.20 -16.36
C LEU A 262 -4.38 -6.29 -15.11
N SER A 263 -3.51 -6.50 -14.12
CA SER A 263 -3.54 -5.70 -12.90
C SER A 263 -2.71 -4.43 -13.02
N GLU A 264 -1.55 -4.47 -13.70
CA GLU A 264 -0.62 -3.34 -13.75
C GLU A 264 -1.24 -2.06 -14.34
N PRO A 265 -2.10 -2.10 -15.39
CA PRO A 265 -2.77 -0.92 -15.92
C PRO A 265 -3.68 -0.19 -14.93
N PHE A 266 -4.21 -0.87 -13.91
CA PHE A 266 -5.03 -0.25 -12.87
C PHE A 266 -4.20 0.45 -11.78
N TRP A 267 -2.94 0.03 -11.60
CA TRP A 267 -2.05 0.51 -10.55
C TRP A 267 -1.87 2.04 -10.51
N PRO A 268 -1.60 2.73 -11.65
CA PRO A 268 -1.44 4.18 -11.62
C PRO A 268 -2.77 4.96 -11.51
N ILE A 269 -3.90 4.27 -11.53
CA ILE A 269 -5.25 4.86 -11.59
C ILE A 269 -5.91 4.88 -10.21
N GLU A 270 -6.01 3.73 -9.54
CA GLU A 270 -6.95 3.54 -8.43
C GLU A 270 -6.57 4.32 -7.17
N ALA A 271 -5.34 4.16 -6.66
CA ALA A 271 -4.88 4.88 -5.48
C ALA A 271 -4.75 6.40 -5.74
N ARG A 272 -4.38 6.78 -6.96
CA ARG A 272 -4.36 8.18 -7.38
C ARG A 272 -5.75 8.81 -7.44
N ASN A 273 -6.73 8.09 -7.98
CA ASN A 273 -8.12 8.52 -7.97
C ASN A 273 -8.64 8.66 -6.53
N ALA A 274 -8.28 7.72 -5.65
CA ALA A 274 -8.67 7.76 -4.24
C ALA A 274 -8.12 9.01 -3.53
N ALA A 275 -6.85 9.39 -3.76
CA ALA A 275 -6.25 10.61 -3.23
C ALA A 275 -7.03 11.87 -3.66
N LEU A 276 -7.35 11.96 -4.96
CA LEU A 276 -8.11 13.08 -5.53
C LEU A 276 -9.54 13.15 -4.96
N ALA A 277 -10.31 12.05 -5.06
CA ALA A 277 -11.72 12.00 -4.69
C ALA A 277 -11.95 12.26 -3.21
N ASN A 278 -10.97 11.94 -2.36
CA ASN A 278 -11.07 12.10 -0.91
C ASN A 278 -10.27 13.27 -0.34
N SER A 279 -9.43 13.91 -1.16
CA SER A 279 -8.56 15.01 -0.77
C SER A 279 -7.67 14.66 0.44
N TYR A 280 -7.01 13.51 0.35
CA TYR A 280 -5.95 13.06 1.26
C TYR A 280 -4.73 12.57 0.45
N TYR A 281 -3.65 12.17 1.13
CA TYR A 281 -2.56 11.43 0.49
C TYR A 281 -2.87 9.92 0.39
N ALA A 282 -2.50 9.28 -0.73
CA ALA A 282 -2.57 7.83 -0.87
C ALA A 282 -1.17 7.26 -1.17
N CYS A 283 -0.79 6.21 -0.46
CA CYS A 283 0.54 5.60 -0.56
C CYS A 283 0.40 4.16 -1.04
N ALA A 284 0.61 3.91 -2.34
CA ALA A 284 0.46 2.60 -2.95
C ALA A 284 1.79 1.84 -2.89
N ILE A 285 1.77 0.63 -2.33
CA ILE A 285 2.98 -0.18 -2.10
C ILE A 285 2.73 -1.56 -2.69
N ASN A 286 3.56 -2.00 -3.62
CA ASN A 286 3.48 -3.37 -4.16
C ASN A 286 4.74 -4.15 -3.83
N ARG A 287 4.57 -5.47 -3.71
CA ARG A 287 5.66 -6.44 -3.69
C ARG A 287 6.48 -6.39 -4.98
N VAL A 288 7.70 -6.91 -4.92
CA VAL A 288 8.63 -6.98 -6.05
C VAL A 288 9.14 -8.42 -6.24
N GLY A 289 9.43 -8.80 -7.48
CA GLY A 289 10.12 -10.04 -7.83
C GLY A 289 9.19 -11.21 -8.12
N THR A 290 9.78 -12.38 -8.37
CA THR A 290 9.04 -13.61 -8.69
C THR A 290 9.27 -14.65 -7.61
N GLU A 291 8.19 -15.29 -7.17
CA GLU A 291 8.22 -16.31 -6.12
C GLU A 291 7.88 -17.68 -6.71
N ILE A 292 8.71 -18.67 -6.43
CA ILE A 292 8.57 -20.06 -6.93
C ILE A 292 8.28 -20.96 -5.75
N TYR A 293 7.31 -21.87 -5.88
CA TYR A 293 6.79 -22.74 -4.83
C TYR A 293 7.16 -24.21 -5.05
N PRO A 294 7.25 -25.04 -3.98
CA PRO A 294 7.68 -26.44 -4.11
C PRO A 294 6.72 -27.30 -4.93
N ASN A 295 5.42 -27.11 -4.73
CA ASN A 295 4.37 -27.88 -5.38
C ASN A 295 3.73 -27.07 -6.51
N LYS A 296 3.29 -27.78 -7.56
CA LYS A 296 2.59 -27.17 -8.68
C LYS A 296 1.17 -26.77 -8.29
N PHE A 297 0.71 -25.62 -8.80
CA PHE A 297 -0.67 -25.15 -8.66
C PHE A 297 -1.22 -24.70 -10.02
N THR A 298 -2.51 -24.38 -10.08
CA THR A 298 -3.18 -23.88 -11.28
C THR A 298 -3.88 -22.56 -10.99
N SER A 299 -3.87 -21.66 -11.98
CA SER A 299 -4.38 -20.29 -11.86
C SER A 299 -5.86 -20.16 -12.23
N GLY A 300 -6.52 -21.26 -12.61
CA GLY A 300 -7.94 -21.25 -13.01
C GLY A 300 -8.21 -20.67 -14.39
N ASP A 301 -7.19 -20.55 -15.24
CA ASP A 301 -7.25 -19.99 -16.61
C ASP A 301 -7.17 -21.06 -17.71
N GLY A 302 -7.22 -22.34 -17.34
CA GLY A 302 -7.13 -23.48 -18.26
C GLY A 302 -5.71 -23.82 -18.73
N LYS A 303 -4.67 -23.15 -18.22
CA LYS A 303 -3.26 -23.50 -18.49
C LYS A 303 -2.78 -24.64 -17.61
N GLU A 304 -1.63 -25.19 -18.00
CA GLU A 304 -0.92 -26.26 -17.27
C GLU A 304 -0.49 -25.81 -15.87
N ALA A 305 -0.36 -26.79 -14.97
CA ALA A 305 0.09 -26.53 -13.61
C ALA A 305 1.58 -26.12 -13.59
N HIS A 306 1.90 -25.11 -12.78
CA HIS A 306 3.20 -24.46 -12.72
C HIS A 306 3.60 -24.17 -11.27
N ASN A 307 4.82 -23.69 -11.06
CA ASN A 307 5.40 -23.46 -9.72
C ASN A 307 5.61 -21.98 -9.42
N ASP A 308 5.57 -21.09 -10.40
CA ASP A 308 5.85 -19.67 -10.22
C ASP A 308 4.58 -18.83 -10.13
N MET A 309 4.50 -17.92 -9.16
CA MET A 309 3.31 -17.05 -9.03
C MET A 309 3.29 -15.92 -10.07
N GLY A 310 4.39 -15.70 -10.79
CA GLY A 310 4.58 -14.56 -11.68
C GLY A 310 5.30 -13.39 -11.02
N HIS A 311 5.53 -12.34 -11.80
CA HIS A 311 6.33 -11.18 -11.41
C HIS A 311 5.47 -10.10 -10.70
N PHE A 312 5.74 -9.87 -9.42
CA PHE A 312 5.27 -8.69 -8.71
C PHE A 312 6.05 -7.46 -9.19
N TYR A 313 5.33 -6.48 -9.72
CA TYR A 313 5.88 -5.38 -10.51
C TYR A 313 6.28 -4.13 -9.71
N GLY A 314 6.33 -4.17 -8.38
CA GLY A 314 6.75 -3.01 -7.57
C GLY A 314 6.00 -1.72 -7.91
N SER A 315 6.70 -0.72 -8.43
CA SER A 315 6.09 0.54 -8.88
C SER A 315 5.38 1.29 -7.75
N SER A 316 5.88 1.16 -6.52
CA SER A 316 5.30 1.84 -5.36
C SER A 316 5.41 3.36 -5.52
N TYR A 317 4.35 4.10 -5.17
CA TYR A 317 4.28 5.56 -5.35
C TYR A 317 3.38 6.24 -4.30
N ILE A 318 3.50 7.57 -4.22
CA ILE A 318 2.66 8.42 -3.37
C ILE A 318 1.87 9.38 -4.25
N ALA A 319 0.56 9.46 -4.03
CA ALA A 319 -0.35 10.43 -4.68
C ALA A 319 -0.80 11.50 -3.68
N GLY A 320 -0.75 12.75 -4.13
CA GLY A 320 -1.23 13.92 -3.41
C GLY A 320 -2.71 14.20 -3.64
N PRO A 321 -3.36 14.92 -2.71
CA PRO A 321 -4.77 15.27 -2.81
C PRO A 321 -5.09 16.20 -3.99
N ASP A 322 -4.10 16.94 -4.50
CA ASP A 322 -4.24 17.89 -5.61
C ASP A 322 -4.10 17.23 -7.01
N GLY A 323 -3.94 15.91 -7.06
CA GLY A 323 -3.77 15.13 -8.28
C GLY A 323 -2.33 14.91 -8.70
N THR A 324 -1.36 15.54 -8.03
CA THR A 324 0.08 15.26 -8.22
C THR A 324 0.44 13.88 -7.69
N ARG A 325 1.51 13.26 -8.20
CA ARG A 325 2.05 12.00 -7.65
C ARG A 325 3.54 11.87 -7.92
N THR A 326 4.23 11.10 -7.09
CA THR A 326 5.61 10.71 -7.34
C THR A 326 5.72 9.76 -8.54
N PRO A 327 6.92 9.67 -9.14
CA PRO A 327 7.36 8.49 -9.86
C PRO A 327 7.12 7.21 -9.07
N GLY A 328 6.95 6.09 -9.78
CA GLY A 328 7.03 4.76 -9.20
C GLY A 328 8.47 4.37 -8.89
N LEU A 329 8.68 3.61 -7.82
CA LEU A 329 9.92 2.85 -7.64
C LEU A 329 10.07 1.77 -8.72
N SER A 330 11.25 1.15 -8.79
CA SER A 330 11.56 0.07 -9.71
C SER A 330 10.51 -1.04 -9.71
N ARG A 331 10.33 -1.67 -10.88
CA ARG A 331 9.56 -2.90 -11.02
C ARG A 331 10.29 -4.14 -10.51
N VAL A 332 11.61 -4.04 -10.36
CA VAL A 332 12.48 -5.21 -10.16
C VAL A 332 13.39 -5.11 -8.93
N ASN A 333 13.49 -3.94 -8.28
CA ASN A 333 14.39 -3.72 -7.14
C ASN A 333 13.63 -3.53 -5.83
N ASP A 334 14.27 -3.95 -4.73
CA ASP A 334 13.87 -3.51 -3.39
C ASP A 334 14.11 -2.00 -3.28
N GLY A 335 13.20 -1.30 -2.62
CA GLY A 335 13.29 0.15 -2.59
C GLY A 335 12.59 0.81 -1.41
N LEU A 336 13.05 2.02 -1.12
CA LEU A 336 12.52 2.94 -0.14
C LEU A 336 12.19 4.26 -0.85
N LEU A 337 10.89 4.58 -0.92
CA LEU A 337 10.41 5.87 -1.38
C LEU A 337 10.05 6.72 -0.16
N LEU A 338 10.74 7.84 -0.01
CA LEU A 338 10.46 8.85 1.00
C LEU A 338 9.69 10.02 0.37
N SER A 339 8.82 10.64 1.16
CA SER A 339 8.25 11.92 0.77
C SER A 339 7.92 12.83 1.93
N ASP A 340 8.28 14.10 1.79
CA ASP A 340 7.89 15.20 2.66
C ASP A 340 6.51 15.73 2.26
N LEU A 341 5.54 15.53 3.13
CA LEU A 341 4.15 15.92 2.95
C LEU A 341 3.80 17.04 3.93
N ASP A 342 3.06 18.05 3.48
CA ASP A 342 2.38 18.98 4.39
C ASP A 342 0.91 18.59 4.50
N LEU A 343 0.49 18.14 5.67
CA LEU A 343 -0.88 17.68 5.89
C LEU A 343 -1.92 18.80 5.74
N ASN A 344 -1.51 20.08 5.74
CA ASN A 344 -2.41 21.20 5.44
C ASN A 344 -2.93 21.15 3.99
N LEU A 345 -2.21 20.53 3.05
CA LEU A 345 -2.65 20.42 1.65
C LEU A 345 -4.01 19.69 1.54
N CYS A 346 -4.27 18.72 2.42
CA CYS A 346 -5.55 18.02 2.47
C CYS A 346 -6.72 19.00 2.65
N ARG A 347 -6.59 19.98 3.56
CA ARG A 347 -7.63 21.00 3.78
C ARG A 347 -7.71 21.97 2.60
N GLN A 348 -6.58 22.46 2.11
CA GLN A 348 -6.52 23.41 0.99
C GLN A 348 -7.24 22.86 -0.26
N VAL A 349 -7.05 21.58 -0.56
CA VAL A 349 -7.73 20.92 -1.68
C VAL A 349 -9.22 20.75 -1.40
N LYS A 350 -9.62 20.36 -0.18
CA LYS A 350 -11.04 20.23 0.20
C LYS A 350 -11.78 21.55 -0.01
N ASP A 351 -11.19 22.66 0.41
CA ASP A 351 -11.79 23.98 0.31
C ASP A 351 -11.80 24.49 -1.15
N LYS A 352 -10.72 24.25 -1.91
CA LYS A 352 -10.62 24.67 -3.31
C LYS A 352 -11.60 23.95 -4.24
N TRP A 353 -11.72 22.63 -4.10
CA TRP A 353 -12.51 21.80 -5.01
C TRP A 353 -13.91 21.50 -4.51
N GLY A 354 -14.15 21.60 -3.19
CA GLY A 354 -15.48 21.39 -2.61
C GLY A 354 -15.99 19.95 -2.68
N PHE A 355 -15.16 18.96 -3.04
CA PHE A 355 -15.63 17.57 -3.19
C PHE A 355 -16.33 17.05 -1.94
N ARG A 356 -15.78 17.34 -0.75
CA ARG A 356 -16.39 16.95 0.54
C ARG A 356 -17.70 17.68 0.82
N MET A 357 -17.82 18.93 0.37
CA MET A 357 -19.02 19.75 0.52
C MET A 357 -20.18 19.25 -0.36
N THR A 358 -19.88 18.67 -1.53
CA THR A 358 -20.88 18.23 -2.51
C THR A 358 -21.11 16.72 -2.55
N GLN A 359 -20.68 15.95 -1.54
CA GLN A 359 -20.73 14.48 -1.57
C GLN A 359 -22.13 13.88 -1.52
N ARG A 360 -23.12 14.61 -0.99
CA ARG A 360 -24.52 14.13 -0.83
C ARG A 360 -24.60 12.75 -0.16
N LEU A 361 -23.90 12.58 0.97
CA LEU A 361 -23.81 11.31 1.68
C LEU A 361 -25.17 10.74 2.05
N ASP A 362 -26.14 11.59 2.38
CA ASP A 362 -27.53 11.25 2.65
C ASP A 362 -28.22 10.57 1.47
N LEU A 363 -28.03 11.11 0.25
CA LEU A 363 -28.55 10.52 -0.97
C LEU A 363 -27.94 9.13 -1.20
N TYR A 364 -26.60 9.03 -1.20
CA TYR A 364 -25.92 7.76 -1.45
C TYR A 364 -26.22 6.71 -0.38
N ALA A 365 -26.32 7.09 0.89
CA ALA A 365 -26.68 6.18 1.97
C ALA A 365 -28.09 5.58 1.75
N LYS A 366 -29.07 6.43 1.38
CA LYS A 366 -30.41 5.96 1.03
C LYS A 366 -30.39 5.04 -0.19
N SER A 367 -29.73 5.46 -1.27
CA SER A 367 -29.66 4.68 -2.52
C SER A 367 -28.98 3.32 -2.33
N LEU A 368 -27.89 3.26 -1.56
CA LEU A 368 -27.20 2.00 -1.25
C LEU A 368 -28.04 1.10 -0.35
N SER A 369 -28.78 1.68 0.59
CA SER A 369 -29.71 0.93 1.44
C SER A 369 -30.80 0.29 0.59
N GLU A 370 -31.45 1.06 -0.29
CA GLU A 370 -32.45 0.56 -1.24
C GLU A 370 -31.87 -0.51 -2.18
N ALA A 371 -30.68 -0.29 -2.72
CA ALA A 371 -30.01 -1.22 -3.63
C ALA A 371 -29.58 -2.55 -2.98
N SER A 372 -29.52 -2.62 -1.65
CA SER A 372 -29.15 -3.84 -0.91
C SER A 372 -30.35 -4.72 -0.51
N LEU A 373 -31.58 -4.29 -0.82
CA LEU A 373 -32.79 -5.07 -0.56
C LEU A 373 -32.94 -6.23 -1.57
N HIS A 374 -33.54 -7.35 -1.12
CA HIS A 374 -33.73 -8.54 -1.94
C HIS A 374 -34.67 -8.32 -3.15
N ASP A 375 -35.59 -7.37 -3.04
CA ASP A 375 -36.59 -7.01 -4.05
C ASP A 375 -36.22 -5.73 -4.82
N PHE A 376 -34.97 -5.26 -4.71
CA PHE A 376 -34.50 -4.08 -5.40
C PHE A 376 -34.70 -4.20 -6.91
N THR A 377 -35.42 -3.22 -7.47
CA THR A 377 -35.55 -3.05 -8.92
C THR A 377 -34.67 -1.88 -9.35
N PRO A 378 -33.70 -2.09 -10.26
CA PRO A 378 -32.87 -1.01 -10.79
C PRO A 378 -33.71 0.10 -11.41
N GLN A 379 -33.29 1.36 -11.23
CA GLN A 379 -33.94 2.54 -11.81
C GLN A 379 -33.65 2.64 -13.32
N VAL A 380 -34.22 1.73 -14.10
CA VAL A 380 -34.08 1.65 -15.57
C VAL A 380 -35.35 2.16 -16.23
N ILE A 381 -35.21 3.22 -17.03
CA ILE A 381 -36.29 3.77 -17.85
C ILE A 381 -36.20 3.12 -19.23
N LYS A 382 -37.27 2.42 -19.66
CA LYS A 382 -37.34 1.75 -20.96
C LYS A 382 -38.04 2.64 -21.98
N ASP A 383 -37.60 2.54 -23.23
CA ASP A 383 -38.35 3.06 -24.37
C ASP A 383 -39.62 2.21 -24.55
N THR A 384 -40.78 2.86 -24.72
CA THR A 384 -42.09 2.18 -24.76
C THR A 384 -42.47 1.68 -26.16
N GLU A 385 -41.67 1.96 -27.19
CA GLU A 385 -41.95 1.58 -28.59
C GLU A 385 -40.94 0.60 -29.21
N SER A 386 -40.02 0.01 -28.43
CA SER A 386 -39.04 -0.98 -28.90
C SER A 386 -39.51 -2.43 -28.83
#